data_AF-A0A2P6Q1A8-F1
#
_entry.id   AF-A0A2P6Q1A8-F1
#
_cell.length_a   1.000
_cell.length_b   1.000
_cell.length_c   1.000
_cell.angle_alpha   90.00
_cell.angle_beta   90.00
_cell.angle_gamma   90.00
#
_symmetry.space_group_name_H-M   'P 1'
#
loop_
_entity.id
_entity.type
_entity.pdbx_description
1 polymer ?
#
loop_
_entity_poly.entity_id
_entity_poly.type
_entity_poly.pdbx_seq_one_letter_code
_entity_poly.pdbx_strand_id
1 'polypeptide(L)' 'MKLAPFEGDIELNVKLIEMYGRCGSMRDARKVFDRMPERNLSLWHSMINGYALNGKIGK' A
#
# COMPACT_ATOMS: atom_id res chain seq x y z
N MET A 1 3.75 -26.28 0.80
CA MET A 1 3.10 -25.85 -0.46
C MET A 1 2.84 -24.35 -0.33
N LYS A 2 3.66 -23.49 -0.97
CA LYS A 2 3.37 -22.05 -0.98
C LYS A 2 2.20 -21.86 -1.94
N LEU A 3 1.02 -21.50 -1.42
CA LEU A 3 -0.06 -21.00 -2.26
C LEU A 3 0.47 -19.70 -2.87
N ALA A 4 0.59 -19.67 -4.21
CA ALA A 4 0.84 -18.41 -4.89
C ALA A 4 -0.26 -17.42 -4.46
N PRO A 5 0.07 -16.20 -4.02
CA PRO A 5 -0.96 -15.24 -3.66
C PRO A 5 -1.87 -15.05 -4.87
N PHE A 6 -3.18 -15.16 -4.65
CA PHE A 6 -4.15 -14.88 -5.69
C PHE A 6 -3.96 -13.42 -6.13
N GLU A 7 -3.80 -13.15 -7.43
CA GLU A 7 -3.52 -11.80 -7.95
C GLU A 7 -4.55 -10.77 -7.48
N GLY A 8 -5.80 -11.21 -7.27
CA GLY A 8 -6.88 -10.38 -6.72
C GLY A 8 -6.61 -9.85 -5.30
N ASP A 9 -5.88 -10.58 -4.46
CA ASP A 9 -5.51 -10.10 -3.13
C ASP A 9 -4.49 -8.97 -3.22
N ILE A 10 -3.56 -9.05 -4.16
CA ILE A 10 -2.54 -8.01 -4.38
C ILE A 10 -3.20 -6.73 -4.91
N GLU A 11 -4.10 -6.83 -5.90
CA GLU A 11 -4.81 -5.66 -6.41
C GLU A 11 -5.70 -4.99 -5.37
N LEU A 12 -6.41 -5.78 -4.55
CA LEU A 12 -7.22 -5.25 -3.46
C LEU A 12 -6.35 -4.50 -2.45
N ASN A 13 -5.22 -5.08 -2.09
CA ASN A 13 -4.24 -4.52 -1.18
C ASN A 13 -3.61 -3.21 -1.69
N VAL A 14 -3.31 -3.12 -3.00
CA VAL A 14 -2.89 -1.88 -3.66
C VAL A 14 -3.96 -0.80 -3.51
N LYS A 15 -5.23 -1.11 -3.83
CA LYS A 15 -6.36 -0.17 -3.71
C LYS A 15 -6.57 0.31 -2.27
N LEU A 16 -6.40 -0.58 -1.28
CA LEU A 16 -6.48 -0.21 0.14
C LEU A 16 -5.37 0.77 0.52
N ILE A 17 -4.12 0.51 0.13
CA ILE A 17 -3.00 1.41 0.38
C ILE A 17 -3.24 2.79 -0.26
N GLU A 18 -3.69 2.81 -1.51
CA GLU A 18 -4.01 4.06 -2.22
C GLU A 18 -5.14 4.84 -1.54
N MET A 19 -6.21 4.16 -1.10
CA MET A 19 -7.32 4.79 -0.38
C MET A 19 -6.83 5.42 0.93
N TYR A 20 -6.10 4.65 1.76
CA TYR A 20 -5.54 5.18 3.00
C TYR A 20 -4.58 6.35 2.76
N GLY A 21 -3.76 6.28 1.70
CA GLY A 21 -2.86 7.36 1.29
C GLY A 21 -3.62 8.64 0.89
N ARG A 22 -4.71 8.53 0.12
CA ARG A 22 -5.58 9.67 -0.26
C ARG A 22 -6.28 10.31 0.94
N CYS A 23 -6.59 9.52 1.97
CA CYS A 23 -7.13 10.02 3.24
C CYS A 23 -6.06 10.59 4.18
N GLY A 24 -4.78 10.52 3.80
CA GLY A 24 -3.65 10.93 4.62
C GLY A 24 -3.33 10.03 5.81
N SER A 25 -3.98 8.86 5.91
CA SER A 25 -3.67 7.86 6.94
C SER A 25 -2.56 6.92 6.50
N MET A 26 -1.35 7.46 6.28
CA MET A 26 -0.19 6.65 5.87
C MET A 26 0.21 5.59 6.90
N ARG A 27 -0.14 5.79 8.17
CA ARG A 27 0.08 4.78 9.22
C ARG A 27 -0.77 3.53 8.99
N ASP A 28 -2.03 3.69 8.56
CA ASP A 28 -2.90 2.54 8.30
C ASP A 28 -2.58 1.89 6.95
N ALA A 29 -2.22 2.68 5.93
CA ALA A 29 -1.63 2.16 4.69
C ALA A 29 -0.42 1.25 4.97
N ARG A 30 0.47 1.69 5.87
CA ARG A 30 1.65 0.91 6.27
C ARG A 30 1.30 -0.40 6.97
N LYS A 31 0.29 -0.42 7.85
CA LYS A 31 -0.15 -1.66 8.51
C LYS A 31 -0.64 -2.70 7.49
N VAL A 32 -1.36 -2.25 6.46
CA VAL A 32 -1.82 -3.13 5.38
C VAL A 32 -0.60 -3.69 4.63
N PHE A 33 0.33 -2.83 4.23
CA PHE A 33 1.58 -3.23 3.56
C PHE A 33 2.45 -4.18 4.40
N ASP A 34 2.52 -3.99 5.72
CA ASP A 34 3.28 -4.85 6.65
C ASP A 34 2.74 -6.28 6.71
N ARG A 35 1.42 -6.43 6.66
CA ARG A 35 0.75 -7.73 6.78
C ARG A 35 0.86 -8.59 5.54
N MET A 36 1.34 -8.04 4.42
CA MET A 36 1.46 -8.79 3.17
C MET A 36 2.72 -9.68 3.18
N PRO A 37 2.58 -10.99 2.96
CA PRO A 37 3.72 -11.90 2.91
C PRO A 37 4.57 -11.68 1.64
N GLU A 38 3.93 -11.30 0.53
CA GLU A 38 4.58 -11.00 -0.75
C GLU A 38 4.22 -9.58 -1.19
N ARG A 39 5.22 -8.84 -1.68
CA ARG A 39 5.08 -7.43 -2.07
C ARG A 39 5.67 -7.26 -3.46
N ASN A 40 4.85 -6.84 -4.40
CA ASN A 40 5.28 -6.55 -5.77
C ASN A 40 5.60 -5.06 -5.95
N LEU A 41 6.07 -4.69 -7.13
CA LEU A 41 6.42 -3.31 -7.46
C LEU A 41 5.25 -2.34 -7.30
N SER A 42 4.02 -2.75 -7.61
CA SER A 42 2.84 -1.91 -7.47
C SER A 42 2.59 -1.51 -6.01
N LEU A 43 2.72 -2.43 -5.06
CA LEU A 43 2.57 -2.12 -3.63
C LEU A 43 3.62 -1.11 -3.13
N TRP A 44 4.87 -1.26 -3.55
CA TRP A 44 5.94 -0.31 -3.23
C TRP A 44 5.68 1.07 -3.86
N HIS A 45 5.25 1.09 -5.12
CA HIS A 45 4.91 2.31 -5.83
C HIS A 45 3.78 3.07 -5.10
N SER A 46 2.71 2.38 -4.71
CA SER A 46 1.59 3.00 -3.99
C SER A 46 2.02 3.55 -2.62
N MET A 47 2.91 2.88 -1.89
CA MET A 47 3.45 3.39 -0.62
C MET A 47 4.29 4.65 -0.81
N ILE A 48 5.20 4.66 -1.79
CA ILE A 48 6.06 5.83 -2.10
C ILE A 48 5.20 7.01 -2.53
N ASN A 49 4.24 6.78 -3.43
CA ASN A 49 3.32 7.82 -3.87
C ASN A 49 2.49 8.38 -2.70
N GLY A 50 1.97 7.49 -1.83
CA GLY A 50 1.26 7.89 -0.61
C GLY A 50 2.10 8.77 0.32
N TYR A 51 3.36 8.41 0.57
CA TYR A 51 4.26 9.25 1.38
C TYR A 51 4.62 10.56 0.68
N ALA A 52 4.83 10.57 -0.64
CA ALA A 52 5.12 11.79 -1.38
C ALA A 52 3.93 12.77 -1.35
N LEU A 53 2.71 12.27 -1.53
CA LEU A 53 1.49 13.08 -1.47
C LEU A 53 1.27 13.69 -0.09
N ASN A 54 1.48 12.91 0.98
CA ASN A 54 1.27 13.39 2.35
C ASN A 54 2.46 14.15 2.93
N GLY A 55 3.67 13.91 2.41
CA GLY A 55 4.87 14.66 2.75
C GLY A 55 4.86 16.08 2.17
N LYS A 56 4.22 16.27 1.01
CA LYS A 56 3.98 17.61 0.43
C LYS A 56 3.03 18.49 1.26
N ILE A 57 2.33 17.94 2.24
CA ILE A 57 1.45 18.70 3.15
C ILE A 57 2.24 19.19 4.39
N GLY A 58 3.50 18.77 4.56
CA GLY A 58 4.40 19.25 5.59
C GLY A 58 5.20 20.49 5.17
N LYS A 59 4.55 21.66 5.19
CA LYS A 59 5.13 23.03 5.06
C LYS A 59 5.67 23.47 3.69
#